data_AF-A0A4Q7LSL9-F1
#
_entry.id   AF-A0A4Q7LSL9-F1
#
_cell.length_a   1.000
_cell.length_b   1.000
_cell.length_c   1.000
_cell.angle_alpha   90.00
_cell.angle_beta   90.00
_cell.angle_gamma   90.00
#
_symmetry.space_group_name_H-M   'P 1'
#
loop_
_entity.id
_entity.type
_entity.pdbx_description
1 polymer ?
#
loop_
_entity_poly.entity_id
_entity_poly.type
_entity_poly.pdbx_seq_one_letter_code
_entity_poly.pdbx_strand_id
1 'polypeptide(L)'
;MGQARQRGSLAQRQQAAIDQKLALRPKFITCNHCQATLTAMDAVDVSALPGITAAFEAHCPHCEHDTYAIKGEPEAVARLHAAIEQAAGGSSGAGTVPAANKG
;
A
#
# COMPACT_ATOMS: atom_id res chain seq x y z
N MET A 1 15.23 -43.26 -11.43
CA MET A 1 13.95 -42.52 -11.49
C MET A 1 13.73 -41.95 -10.10
N GLY A 2 13.78 -40.67 -9.76
CA GLY A 2 13.53 -39.43 -10.51
C GLY A 2 12.55 -38.60 -9.66
N GLN A 3 12.99 -38.04 -8.51
CA GLN A 3 12.09 -37.29 -7.62
C GLN A 3 12.78 -36.00 -7.15
N ALA A 4 12.83 -35.02 -8.06
CA ALA A 4 13.24 -33.67 -7.75
C ALA A 4 12.02 -32.84 -7.35
N ARG A 5 11.99 -32.43 -6.08
CA ARG A 5 11.66 -31.08 -5.62
C ARG A 5 10.35 -30.48 -6.15
N GLN A 6 9.23 -30.83 -5.51
CA GLN A 6 8.03 -29.98 -5.52
C GLN A 6 8.28 -28.77 -4.60
N ARG A 7 9.10 -27.83 -5.07
CA ARG A 7 9.13 -26.47 -4.49
C ARG A 7 7.85 -25.78 -4.96
N GLY A 8 7.07 -25.27 -4.02
CA GLY A 8 5.79 -24.60 -4.27
C GLY A 8 5.81 -23.75 -5.54
N SER A 9 4.82 -23.98 -6.39
CA SER A 9 4.70 -23.38 -7.71
C SER A 9 4.75 -21.85 -7.62
N LEU A 10 5.30 -21.19 -8.65
CA LEU A 10 5.35 -19.73 -8.76
C LEU A 10 3.98 -19.07 -8.51
N ALA A 11 2.90 -19.75 -8.91
CA ALA A 11 1.52 -19.31 -8.66
C ALA A 11 1.18 -19.26 -7.15
N GLN A 12 1.63 -20.24 -6.36
CA GLN A 12 1.36 -20.32 -4.93
C GLN A 12 2.09 -19.23 -4.14
N ARG A 13 3.27 -18.82 -4.60
CA ARG A 13 4.01 -17.67 -4.04
C ARG A 13 3.35 -16.32 -4.37
N GLN A 14 2.79 -16.18 -5.58
CA GLN A 14 2.03 -14.98 -5.95
C GLN A 14 0.73 -14.86 -5.15
N GLN A 15 -0.01 -15.95 -4.98
CA GLN A 15 -1.26 -15.94 -4.22
C GLN A 15 -1.01 -15.62 -2.73
N ALA A 16 0.02 -16.19 -2.11
CA ALA A 16 0.37 -15.89 -0.72
C ALA A 16 0.86 -14.44 -0.52
N ALA A 17 1.47 -13.82 -1.53
CA ALA A 17 1.82 -12.41 -1.49
C ALA A 17 0.57 -11.52 -1.59
N ILE A 18 -0.41 -11.89 -2.42
CA ILE A 18 -1.68 -11.17 -2.55
C ILE A 18 -2.53 -11.30 -1.28
N ASP A 19 -2.63 -12.50 -0.71
CA ASP A 19 -3.40 -12.77 0.51
C ASP A 19 -2.84 -12.02 1.73
N GLN A 20 -1.51 -12.03 1.89
CA GLN A 20 -0.84 -11.24 2.92
C GLN A 20 -1.03 -9.73 2.72
N LYS A 21 -1.05 -9.24 1.48
CA LYS A 21 -1.37 -7.82 1.19
C LYS A 21 -2.81 -7.50 1.58
N LEU A 22 -3.78 -8.35 1.26
CA LEU A 22 -5.19 -8.17 1.65
C LEU A 22 -5.38 -8.19 3.17
N ALA A 23 -4.65 -9.04 3.90
CA ALA A 23 -4.66 -9.05 5.37
C ALA A 23 -4.12 -7.74 5.98
N LEU A 24 -3.30 -6.99 5.22
CA LEU A 24 -2.74 -5.70 5.62
C LEU A 24 -3.61 -4.50 5.19
N ARG A 25 -4.73 -4.74 4.51
CA ARG A 25 -5.64 -3.69 4.07
C ARG A 25 -6.25 -2.97 5.28
N PRO A 26 -6.04 -1.66 5.43
CA PRO A 26 -6.66 -0.90 6.51
C PRO A 26 -8.18 -0.82 6.29
N LYS A 27 -8.95 -0.75 7.39
CA LYS A 27 -10.41 -0.60 7.32
C LYS A 27 -10.84 0.74 6.72
N PHE A 28 -10.03 1.77 6.94
CA PHE A 28 -10.21 3.11 6.40
C PHE A 28 -8.86 3.78 6.24
N ILE A 29 -8.81 4.76 5.34
CA ILE A 29 -7.69 5.67 5.12
C ILE A 29 -8.22 7.07 5.40
N THR A 30 -7.46 7.88 6.13
CA THR A 30 -7.80 9.28 6.33
C THR A 30 -7.19 10.11 5.22
N CYS A 31 -8.00 10.87 4.48
CA CYS A 31 -7.51 11.77 3.45
C CYS A 31 -6.56 12.80 4.04
N ASN A 32 -5.35 12.96 3.47
CA ASN A 32 -4.37 13.90 4.01
C ASN A 32 -4.76 15.37 3.81
N HIS A 33 -5.66 15.65 2.87
CA HIS A 33 -6.03 17.00 2.52
C HIS A 33 -7.23 17.49 3.34
N CYS A 34 -8.35 16.75 3.31
CA CYS A 34 -9.59 17.15 3.98
C CYS A 34 -9.91 16.34 5.24
N GLN A 35 -9.06 15.38 5.63
CA GLN A 35 -9.27 14.49 6.78
C GLN A 35 -10.53 13.61 6.69
N ALA A 36 -11.15 13.51 5.52
CA ALA A 36 -12.27 12.61 5.29
C ALA A 36 -11.85 11.14 5.46
N THR A 37 -12.74 10.35 6.05
CA THR A 37 -12.53 8.90 6.19
C THR A 37 -12.93 8.20 4.90
N LEU A 38 -11.96 7.56 4.24
CA LEU A 38 -12.13 6.85 2.98
C LEU A 38 -12.12 5.33 3.24
N THR A 39 -13.15 4.64 2.79
CA THR A 39 -13.25 3.17 2.87
C THR A 39 -13.04 2.51 1.51
N ALA A 40 -13.35 3.22 0.44
CA ALA A 40 -13.01 2.85 -0.93
C ALA A 40 -11.51 3.06 -1.14
N MET A 41 -10.80 1.97 -1.43
CA MET A 41 -9.37 1.98 -1.69
C MET A 41 -8.99 0.76 -2.53
N ASP A 42 -7.97 0.92 -3.34
CA ASP A 42 -7.44 -0.09 -4.24
C ASP A 42 -6.01 -0.45 -3.85
N ALA A 43 -5.63 -1.71 -4.03
CA ALA A 43 -4.29 -2.18 -3.73
C ALA A 43 -3.34 -1.78 -4.87
N VAL A 44 -2.22 -1.14 -4.53
CA VAL A 44 -1.18 -0.75 -5.47
C VAL A 44 -0.15 -1.87 -5.57
N ASP A 45 0.36 -2.13 -6.77
CA ASP A 45 1.46 -3.08 -6.92
C ASP A 45 2.77 -2.48 -6.40
N VAL A 46 3.21 -3.01 -5.26
CA VAL A 46 4.47 -2.62 -4.61
C VAL A 46 5.60 -3.62 -4.87
N SER A 47 5.41 -4.56 -5.81
CA SER A 47 6.34 -5.66 -6.02
C SER A 47 7.71 -5.18 -6.55
N ALA A 48 7.73 -4.01 -7.20
CA ALA A 48 8.94 -3.33 -7.64
C ALA A 48 9.57 -2.40 -6.58
N LEU A 49 8.94 -2.23 -5.41
CA LEU A 49 9.36 -1.29 -4.38
C LEU A 49 9.98 -2.03 -3.18
N PRO A 50 11.32 -2.17 -3.14
CA PRO A 50 11.98 -2.86 -2.03
C PRO A 50 11.73 -2.11 -0.72
N GLY A 51 11.42 -2.87 0.34
CA GLY A 51 11.07 -2.33 1.65
C GLY A 51 9.59 -1.92 1.81
N ILE A 52 8.79 -1.93 0.74
CA ILE A 52 7.34 -1.72 0.83
C ILE A 52 6.62 -3.07 0.85
N THR A 53 5.81 -3.29 1.90
CA THR A 53 5.07 -4.54 2.09
C THR A 53 3.70 -4.49 1.42
N ALA A 54 3.00 -3.36 1.54
CA ALA A 54 1.71 -3.10 0.92
C ALA A 54 1.52 -1.60 0.72
N ALA A 55 0.81 -1.21 -0.34
CA ALA A 55 0.32 0.14 -0.48
C ALA A 55 -1.12 0.10 -1.00
N PHE A 56 -1.91 1.06 -0.55
CA PHE A 56 -3.30 1.24 -0.95
C PHE A 56 -3.49 2.68 -1.38
N GLU A 57 -4.22 2.89 -2.46
CA GLU A 57 -4.59 4.20 -2.96
C GLU A 57 -6.09 4.41 -2.72
N ALA A 58 -6.46 5.59 -2.27
CA ALA A 58 -7.84 6.00 -2.10
C ALA A 58 -8.04 7.38 -2.73
N HIS A 59 -8.90 7.46 -3.72
CA HIS A 59 -9.35 8.73 -4.28
C HIS A 59 -10.39 9.36 -3.35
N CYS A 60 -10.15 10.61 -2.92
CA CYS A 60 -11.08 11.30 -2.04
C CYS A 60 -12.19 11.98 -2.85
N PRO A 61 -13.48 11.56 -2.73
CA PRO A 61 -14.57 12.21 -3.46
C PRO A 61 -14.92 13.61 -2.90
N HIS A 62 -14.36 14.01 -1.76
CA HIS A 62 -14.67 15.29 -1.11
C HIS A 62 -13.79 16.44 -1.58
N CYS A 63 -12.52 16.15 -1.88
CA CYS A 63 -11.55 17.16 -2.30
C CYS A 63 -10.81 16.77 -3.59
N GLU A 64 -11.20 15.64 -4.22
CA GLU A 64 -10.64 15.14 -5.48
C GLU A 64 -9.11 14.88 -5.42
N HIS A 65 -8.58 14.69 -4.22
CA HIS A 65 -7.17 14.35 -3.99
C HIS A 65 -6.99 12.87 -3.72
N ASP A 66 -5.95 12.30 -4.31
CA ASP A 66 -5.53 10.93 -4.03
C ASP A 66 -4.75 10.86 -2.73
N THR A 67 -5.04 9.82 -1.94
CA THR A 67 -4.38 9.55 -0.67
C THR A 67 -3.83 8.13 -0.69
N TYR A 68 -2.54 8.01 -0.38
CA TYR A 68 -1.86 6.72 -0.31
C TYR A 68 -1.70 6.28 1.13
N ALA A 69 -1.87 4.99 1.36
CA ALA A 69 -1.71 4.29 2.61
C ALA A 69 -0.66 3.20 2.44
N ILE A 70 0.56 3.49 2.87
CA ILE A 70 1.74 2.67 2.59
C ILE A 70 2.21 1.99 3.87
N LYS A 71 2.39 0.67 3.82
CA LYS A 71 2.97 -0.14 4.89
C LYS A 71 4.28 -0.77 4.40
N GLY A 72 5.34 -0.54 5.15
CA GLY A 72 6.66 -1.06 4.86
C GLY A 72 7.67 -0.63 5.90
N GLU A 73 8.95 -0.76 5.55
CA GLU A 73 10.04 -0.20 6.34
C GLU A 73 9.95 1.33 6.36
N PRO A 74 10.21 1.98 7.50
CA PRO A 74 10.03 3.43 7.66
C PRO A 74 10.84 4.24 6.64
N GLU A 75 12.06 3.80 6.33
CA GLU A 75 12.92 4.45 5.34
C GLU A 75 12.37 4.31 3.92
N ALA A 76 11.86 3.12 3.55
CA ALA A 76 11.25 2.88 2.25
C ALA A 76 9.95 3.69 2.09
N VAL A 77 9.13 3.75 3.13
CA VAL A 77 7.89 4.56 3.17
C VAL A 77 8.22 6.04 2.97
N ALA A 78 9.22 6.57 3.69
CA ALA A 78 9.64 7.96 3.55
C ALA A 78 10.17 8.27 2.14
N ARG A 79 10.96 7.36 1.54
CA ARG A 79 11.43 7.49 0.17
C ARG A 79 10.30 7.48 -0.85
N LEU A 80 9.30 6.61 -0.67
CA LEU A 80 8.15 6.55 -1.55
C LEU A 80 7.29 7.82 -1.42
N HIS A 81 7.07 8.31 -0.20
CA HIS A 81 6.40 9.60 0.02
C HIS A 81 7.11 10.73 -0.71
N ALA A 82 8.42 10.87 -0.51
CA ALA A 82 9.21 11.90 -1.18
C ALA A 82 9.19 11.77 -2.71
N ALA A 83 9.14 10.54 -3.24
CA ALA A 83 9.02 10.30 -4.68
C ALA A 83 7.63 10.70 -5.22
N ILE A 84 6.56 10.40 -4.47
CA ILE A 84 5.18 10.80 -4.81
C ILE A 84 5.07 12.32 -4.78
N GLU A 85 5.59 12.99 -3.75
CA GLU A 85 5.55 14.46 -3.65
C GLU A 85 6.30 15.14 -4.81
N GLN A 86 7.46 14.59 -5.21
CA GLN A 86 8.22 15.08 -6.35
C GLN A 86 7.52 14.83 -7.70
N ALA A 87 6.89 13.67 -7.88
CA ALA A 87 6.17 13.33 -9.10
C ALA A 87 4.82 14.06 -9.21
N ALA A 88 4.16 14.33 -8.09
CA ALA A 88 2.83 14.95 -8.02
C ALA A 88 2.85 16.47 -8.18
N GLY A 89 4.03 17.10 -8.38
CA GLY A 89 4.13 18.52 -8.76
C GLY A 89 3.35 19.49 -7.86
N GLY A 90 3.14 19.14 -6.58
CA GLY A 90 2.49 19.99 -5.58
C GLY A 90 1.01 19.68 -5.25
N SER A 91 0.41 18.59 -5.73
CA SER A 91 -1.03 18.33 -5.49
C SER A 91 -1.40 17.02 -4.78
N SER A 92 -0.51 16.05 -4.61
CA SER A 92 -0.88 14.76 -3.97
C SER A 92 0.06 14.44 -2.81
N GLY A 93 -0.48 14.47 -1.58
CA GLY A 93 0.25 14.11 -0.36
C GLY A 93 0.05 12.63 -0.03
N ALA A 94 1.13 11.88 0.16
CA ALA A 94 1.10 10.50 0.63
C ALA A 94 0.91 10.45 2.16
N GLY A 95 -0.04 9.63 2.62
CA GLY A 95 -0.46 9.62 4.02
C GLY A 95 0.19 8.50 4.79
N THR A 96 0.59 8.77 6.01
CA THR A 96 1.02 7.69 6.90
C THR A 96 -0.21 6.97 7.41
N VAL A 97 -0.30 5.65 7.18
CA VAL A 97 -1.30 4.84 7.85
C VAL A 97 -1.00 4.83 9.35
N PRO A 98 -1.90 5.31 10.22
CA PRO A 98 -1.72 5.12 11.65
C PRO A 98 -1.60 3.61 11.91
N ALA A 99 -0.68 3.24 12.80
CA ALA A 99 -0.47 1.86 13.21
C ALA A 99 -1.82 1.29 13.68
N ALA A 100 -2.35 0.37 12.88
CA ALA A 100 -3.60 -0.37 13.04
C ALA A 100 -4.34 -0.04 14.35
N ASN A 101 -5.43 0.73 14.24
CA ASN A 101 -6.42 1.02 15.27
C ASN A 101 -6.49 -0.12 16.31
N LYS A 102 -5.73 0.03 17.39
CA LYS A 102 -5.85 -0.80 18.58
C LYS A 102 -6.97 -0.19 19.40
N GLY A 103 -8.11 -0.90 19.39
CA GLY A 103 -9.15 -0.90 20.45
C GLY A 103 -9.60 0.46 20.94
#